data_AF-A0A246GEF1-F1
#
_entry.id   AF-A0A246GEF1-F1
#
_cell.length_a   1.000
_cell.length_b   1.000
_cell.length_c   1.000
_cell.angle_alpha   90.00
_cell.angle_beta   90.00
_cell.angle_gamma   90.00
#
_symmetry.space_group_name_H-M   'P 1'
#
loop_
_entity.id
_entity.type
_entity.pdbx_description
1 polymer ?
#
loop_
_entity_poly.entity_id
_entity_poly.type
_entity_poly.pdbx_seq_one_letter_code
_entity_poly.pdbx_strand_id
1 'polypeptide(L)'
;MKSNNLNKLYKMKKVLLLIFFFTTSIVFSQNPKEILVLSAVVKDKVIPNAQVIFQKNGEPSIPLYTNASGKVSIPAEYQDNTDLTIIIKKEGYSTLVSKCSCGGLTYAISPIMQELDGMRIVLNWGTVPSDLDSHLSYQGGYVCYYKKDAINANLDVDDIDSYGPETITITKKQEGKKYVYAIHNFSDKDQSNNSVLSSISNAKVYVYIGNTLVRTYKPQRNRKGTVWIPFLIDETGNLVDVDDYKYANSWEAVRAILREYRPTDTVYEVDQLSIQESKELNKKGELTYHSGDLEGSVNLYIAAIDANPRNGQAYSNLGLSFQKLGREAEALWANRKAIELANGIKAHIIKASSYYNIARIYEAKSKWNEALNYYKLAKSYNDNPAYDKGIARVSAKN
;
A
#
# COMPACT_ATOMS: atom_id res chain seq x y z
N MET A 1 -37.45 1.86 -84.82
CA MET A 1 -36.23 1.23 -85.39
C MET A 1 -35.07 1.46 -84.43
N LYS A 2 -34.50 0.34 -83.92
CA LYS A 2 -33.12 0.10 -83.40
C LYS A 2 -32.47 1.16 -82.50
N SER A 3 -32.50 0.98 -81.18
CA SER A 3 -31.48 0.26 -80.36
C SER A 3 -30.08 0.88 -80.39
N ASN A 4 -29.63 1.42 -79.25
CA ASN A 4 -28.41 0.93 -78.60
C ASN A 4 -28.27 1.49 -77.19
N ASN A 5 -28.26 0.55 -76.23
CA ASN A 5 -27.73 0.70 -74.88
C ASN A 5 -26.24 1.08 -74.93
N LEU A 6 -25.78 1.90 -73.98
CA LEU A 6 -24.72 1.52 -73.06
C LEU A 6 -24.55 2.58 -71.94
N ASN A 7 -24.92 2.16 -70.74
CA ASN A 7 -24.42 2.54 -69.42
C ASN A 7 -23.39 3.67 -69.31
N LYS A 8 -23.76 4.77 -68.62
CA LYS A 8 -22.78 5.58 -67.88
C LYS A 8 -23.17 5.68 -66.41
N LEU A 9 -22.29 5.06 -65.63
CA LEU A 9 -22.33 4.80 -64.21
C LEU A 9 -22.31 6.09 -63.37
N TYR A 10 -23.07 6.05 -62.27
CA TYR A 10 -23.07 6.98 -61.14
C TYR A 10 -21.66 7.36 -60.65
N LYS A 11 -21.46 8.64 -60.30
CA LYS A 11 -20.45 9.05 -59.31
C LYS A 11 -20.97 10.21 -58.44
N MET A 12 -21.90 9.91 -57.54
CA MET A 12 -22.16 10.77 -56.37
C MET A 12 -20.92 10.72 -55.48
N LYS A 13 -20.18 11.83 -55.38
CA LYS A 13 -19.17 12.02 -54.32
C LYS A 13 -19.90 12.12 -52.98
N LYS A 14 -20.04 10.99 -52.27
CA LYS A 14 -20.24 11.02 -50.82
C LYS A 14 -18.92 11.51 -50.21
N VAL A 15 -18.90 12.77 -49.79
CA VAL A 15 -17.87 13.27 -48.87
C VAL A 15 -18.14 12.59 -47.53
N LEU A 16 -17.47 11.46 -47.30
CA LEU A 16 -17.42 10.83 -45.98
C LEU A 16 -16.48 11.71 -45.14
N LEU A 17 -17.05 12.60 -44.34
CA LEU A 17 -16.31 13.37 -43.36
C LEU A 17 -15.83 12.38 -42.28
N LEU A 18 -14.62 11.85 -42.47
CA LEU A 18 -13.94 11.03 -41.48
C LEU A 18 -13.56 11.96 -40.32
N ILE A 19 -14.37 11.99 -39.27
CA ILE A 19 -13.99 12.63 -38.00
C ILE A 19 -12.88 11.77 -37.41
N PHE A 20 -11.63 12.15 -37.66
CA PHE A 20 -10.50 11.68 -36.87
C PHE A 20 -10.71 12.21 -35.45
N PHE A 21 -11.21 11.35 -34.56
CA PHE A 21 -10.98 11.55 -33.13
C PHE A 21 -9.47 11.41 -32.92
N PHE A 22 -8.77 12.54 -32.87
CA PHE A 22 -7.45 12.59 -32.26
C PHE A 22 -7.64 12.34 -30.77
N THR A 23 -7.61 11.07 -30.36
CA THR A 23 -7.42 10.71 -28.95
C THR A 23 -5.95 10.87 -28.63
N THR A 24 -5.55 12.11 -28.33
CA THR A 24 -4.32 12.40 -27.59
C THR A 24 -4.78 12.91 -26.23
N SER A 25 -4.49 12.24 -25.13
CA SER A 25 -3.12 12.25 -24.60
C SER A 25 -2.86 11.04 -23.70
N ILE A 26 -1.79 10.32 -24.02
CA ILE A 26 -1.08 9.42 -23.12
C ILE A 26 -0.42 10.31 -22.05
N VAL A 27 -0.95 10.36 -20.82
CA VAL A 27 -0.42 11.23 -19.75
C VAL A 27 0.63 10.48 -18.95
N PHE A 28 1.86 10.45 -19.47
CA PHE A 28 3.01 9.84 -18.78
C PHE A 28 4.17 10.81 -18.75
N SER A 29 5.10 10.57 -17.83
CA SER A 29 6.38 11.29 -17.86
C SER A 29 7.24 10.73 -19.01
N GLN A 30 7.02 11.26 -20.23
CA GLN A 30 7.85 10.92 -21.39
C GLN A 30 9.28 11.47 -21.28
N ASN A 31 9.51 12.43 -20.37
CA ASN A 31 10.80 13.07 -20.16
C ASN A 31 11.49 12.44 -18.93
N PRO A 32 12.68 11.83 -19.08
CA PRO A 32 13.40 11.26 -17.94
C PRO A 32 13.76 12.28 -16.86
N LYS A 33 13.66 13.58 -17.15
CA LYS A 33 13.93 14.68 -16.22
C LYS A 33 12.68 15.20 -15.49
N GLU A 34 11.55 14.54 -15.66
CA GLU A 34 10.29 14.95 -15.03
C GLU A 34 9.68 13.80 -14.22
N ILE A 35 8.97 14.18 -13.16
CA ILE A 35 8.08 13.32 -12.40
C ILE A 35 6.64 13.71 -12.75
N LEU A 36 5.80 12.71 -13.02
CA LEU A 36 4.36 12.87 -13.11
C LEU A 36 3.69 12.36 -11.83
N VAL A 37 2.79 13.16 -11.27
CA VAL A 37 2.00 12.80 -10.08
C VAL A 37 0.54 12.59 -10.47
N LEU A 38 0.05 11.37 -10.23
CA LEU A 38 -1.33 10.96 -10.52
C LEU A 38 -2.10 10.61 -9.24
N SER A 39 -3.41 10.57 -9.36
CA SER A 39 -4.33 9.97 -8.39
C SER A 39 -4.18 8.46 -8.41
N ALA A 40 -4.02 7.83 -7.24
CA ALA A 40 -4.06 6.38 -7.15
C ALA A 40 -5.47 5.77 -7.33
N VAL A 41 -6.54 6.57 -7.32
CA VAL A 41 -7.93 6.04 -7.35
C VAL A 41 -8.78 6.54 -8.51
N VAL A 42 -8.20 7.37 -9.39
CA VAL A 42 -8.90 7.85 -10.58
C VAL A 42 -7.91 7.79 -11.73
N LYS A 43 -8.21 6.95 -12.72
CA LYS A 43 -7.36 6.75 -13.89
C LYS A 43 -7.02 8.10 -14.56
N ASP A 44 -5.75 8.27 -14.92
CA ASP A 44 -5.17 9.45 -15.60
C ASP A 44 -5.37 10.81 -14.91
N LYS A 45 -5.94 10.84 -13.70
CA LYS A 45 -6.19 12.10 -13.00
C LYS A 45 -4.88 12.64 -12.43
N VAL A 46 -4.36 13.67 -13.09
CA VAL A 46 -3.19 14.43 -12.63
C VAL A 46 -3.45 15.14 -11.30
N ILE A 47 -2.42 15.27 -10.46
CA ILE A 47 -2.49 16.05 -9.22
C ILE A 47 -1.66 17.34 -9.36
N PRO A 48 -2.30 18.49 -9.64
CA PRO A 48 -1.61 19.78 -9.67
C PRO A 48 -1.36 20.32 -8.26
N ASN A 49 -0.35 21.18 -8.13
CA ASN A 49 0.05 21.82 -6.87
C ASN A 49 0.30 20.80 -5.75
N ALA A 50 0.83 19.62 -6.06
CA ALA A 50 1.40 18.70 -5.09
C ALA A 50 2.83 19.14 -4.80
N GLN A 51 3.20 19.23 -3.52
CA GLN A 51 4.56 19.56 -3.11
C GLN A 51 5.42 18.29 -3.26
N VAL A 52 6.46 18.36 -4.08
CA VAL A 52 7.47 17.32 -4.28
C VAL A 52 8.77 17.82 -3.68
N ILE A 53 9.17 17.19 -2.58
CA ILE A 53 10.39 17.53 -1.85
C ILE A 53 11.47 16.53 -2.26
N PHE A 54 12.55 17.05 -2.83
CA PHE A 54 13.75 16.30 -3.16
C PHE A 54 14.71 16.37 -1.98
N GLN A 55 15.14 15.22 -1.46
CA GLN A 55 15.98 15.14 -0.27
C GLN A 55 17.13 14.15 -0.49
N LYS A 56 18.33 14.59 -0.11
CA LYS A 56 19.54 13.77 -0.07
C LYS A 56 20.18 13.89 1.31
N ASN A 57 20.81 12.82 1.78
CA ASN A 57 21.48 12.81 3.07
C ASN A 57 22.58 13.88 3.12
N GLY A 58 22.50 14.75 4.13
CA GLY A 58 23.48 15.82 4.36
C GLY A 58 23.28 17.08 3.52
N GLU A 59 22.24 17.15 2.69
CA GLU A 59 21.95 18.32 1.84
C GLU A 59 20.58 18.95 2.20
N PRO A 60 20.40 20.26 1.94
CA PRO A 60 19.09 20.90 2.07
C PRO A 60 18.05 20.24 1.16
N SER A 61 16.82 20.11 1.66
CA SER A 61 15.71 19.62 0.84
C SER A 61 15.25 20.70 -0.14
N ILE A 62 14.94 20.32 -1.38
CA ILE A 62 14.42 21.23 -2.41
C ILE A 62 12.92 20.95 -2.62
N PRO A 63 12.02 21.82 -2.13
CA PRO A 63 10.59 21.70 -2.39
C PRO A 63 10.23 22.33 -3.74
N LEU A 64 9.59 21.55 -4.62
CA LEU A 64 8.99 22.01 -5.87
C LEU A 64 7.50 21.65 -5.90
N TYR A 65 6.76 22.17 -6.87
CA TYR A 65 5.33 21.93 -7.00
C TYR A 65 4.98 21.42 -8.40
N THR A 66 4.03 20.50 -8.48
CA THR A 66 3.51 20.04 -9.76
C THR A 66 2.70 21.13 -10.46
N ASN A 67 2.86 21.25 -11.77
CA ASN A 67 2.09 22.18 -12.60
C ASN A 67 0.65 21.69 -12.86
N ALA A 68 -0.10 22.40 -13.71
CA ALA A 68 -1.48 22.05 -14.08
C ALA A 68 -1.63 20.64 -14.69
N SER A 69 -0.56 20.12 -15.28
CA SER A 69 -0.49 18.77 -15.86
C SER A 69 0.04 17.73 -14.87
N GLY A 70 0.17 18.05 -13.58
CA GLY A 70 0.67 17.15 -12.55
C GLY A 70 2.18 16.85 -12.64
N LYS A 71 2.94 17.63 -13.42
CA LYS A 71 4.37 17.39 -13.65
C LYS A 71 5.26 18.33 -12.86
N VAL A 72 6.42 17.81 -12.45
CA VAL A 72 7.50 18.60 -11.84
C VAL A 72 8.85 18.19 -12.42
N SER A 73 9.71 19.14 -12.72
CA SER A 73 11.07 18.86 -13.22
C SER A 73 12.00 18.49 -12.06
N ILE A 74 12.85 17.49 -12.29
CA ILE A 74 13.87 17.05 -11.34
C ILE A 74 15.02 18.06 -11.36
N PRO A 75 15.45 18.61 -10.19
CA PRO A 75 16.59 19.50 -10.10
C PRO A 75 17.82 18.92 -10.79
N ALA A 76 18.58 19.77 -11.50
CA ALA A 76 19.71 19.32 -12.30
C ALA A 76 20.77 18.58 -11.47
N GLU A 77 21.02 19.01 -10.23
CA GLU A 77 21.95 18.34 -9.30
C GLU A 77 21.51 16.92 -8.86
N TYR A 78 20.25 16.55 -9.08
CA TYR A 78 19.67 15.27 -8.67
C TYR A 78 19.29 14.35 -9.81
N GLN A 79 19.57 14.76 -11.06
CA GLN A 79 19.43 13.88 -12.21
C GLN A 79 20.41 12.70 -12.06
N ASP A 80 19.94 11.49 -12.34
CA ASP A 80 20.70 10.22 -12.26
C ASP A 80 21.21 9.80 -10.86
N ASN A 81 20.76 10.47 -9.79
CA ASN A 81 21.15 10.11 -8.43
C ASN A 81 20.24 9.01 -7.84
N THR A 82 20.81 7.85 -7.54
CA THR A 82 20.08 6.68 -6.98
C THR A 82 19.78 6.79 -5.48
N ASP A 83 20.41 7.72 -4.78
CA ASP A 83 20.25 7.93 -3.33
C ASP A 83 19.27 9.05 -2.99
N LEU A 84 18.63 9.65 -4.00
CA LEU A 84 17.63 10.68 -3.82
C LEU A 84 16.36 10.09 -3.19
N THR A 85 15.85 10.75 -2.15
CA THR A 85 14.52 10.47 -1.59
C THR A 85 13.56 11.56 -2.05
N ILE A 86 12.39 11.14 -2.54
CA ILE A 86 11.29 12.06 -2.83
C ILE A 86 10.21 11.92 -1.77
N ILE A 87 9.64 13.06 -1.37
CA ILE A 87 8.47 13.14 -0.51
C ILE A 87 7.40 13.93 -1.25
N ILE A 88 6.26 13.30 -1.54
CA ILE A 88 5.13 13.95 -2.20
C ILE A 88 4.02 14.21 -1.18
N LYS A 89 3.63 15.48 -1.05
CA LYS A 89 2.58 15.96 -0.14
C LYS A 89 1.49 16.68 -0.92
N LYS A 90 0.24 16.38 -0.57
CA LYS A 90 -0.94 17.10 -1.04
C LYS A 90 -2.00 17.01 0.05
N GLU A 91 -2.67 18.12 0.35
CA GLU A 91 -3.80 18.12 1.27
C GLU A 91 -4.89 17.13 0.80
N GLY A 92 -5.40 16.31 1.72
CA GLY A 92 -6.37 15.25 1.40
C GLY A 92 -5.75 13.95 0.89
N TYR A 93 -4.41 13.87 0.77
CA TYR A 93 -3.69 12.68 0.32
C TYR A 93 -2.69 12.21 1.38
N SER A 94 -2.47 10.89 1.43
CA SER A 94 -1.41 10.27 2.21
C SER A 94 -0.05 10.72 1.68
N THR A 95 0.87 11.04 2.58
CA THR A 95 2.24 11.43 2.19
C THR A 95 2.94 10.21 1.59
N LEU A 96 3.46 10.35 0.37
CA LEU A 96 4.30 9.35 -0.27
C LEU A 96 5.77 9.66 0.03
N VAL A 97 6.51 8.66 0.49
CA VAL A 97 7.98 8.73 0.61
C VAL A 97 8.57 7.60 -0.23
N SER A 98 9.51 7.92 -1.13
CA SER A 98 10.13 6.89 -1.97
C SER A 98 11.58 7.21 -2.31
N LYS A 99 12.45 6.19 -2.24
CA LYS A 99 13.76 6.26 -2.90
C LYS A 99 13.56 6.34 -4.41
N CYS A 100 14.08 7.40 -4.97
CA CYS A 100 13.88 7.83 -6.33
C CYS A 100 14.79 7.04 -7.28
N SER A 101 14.22 6.67 -8.42
CA SER A 101 14.93 6.05 -9.53
C SER A 101 14.64 6.90 -10.77
N CYS A 102 14.74 8.21 -10.59
CA CYS A 102 13.77 9.25 -11.00
C CYS A 102 13.48 9.42 -12.49
N GLY A 103 14.15 8.66 -13.37
CA GLY A 103 13.98 8.75 -14.81
C GLY A 103 12.57 8.41 -15.26
N GLY A 104 11.75 9.41 -15.59
CA GLY A 104 10.50 9.22 -16.34
C GLY A 104 9.44 8.42 -15.59
N LEU A 105 9.48 8.41 -14.26
CA LEU A 105 8.55 7.63 -13.45
C LEU A 105 7.27 8.42 -13.13
N THR A 106 6.15 7.71 -13.24
CA THR A 106 4.86 8.15 -12.70
C THR A 106 4.76 7.72 -11.25
N TYR A 107 4.34 8.62 -10.37
CA TYR A 107 4.04 8.35 -8.97
C TYR A 107 2.58 8.61 -8.68
N ALA A 108 1.90 7.62 -8.10
CA ALA A 108 0.50 7.74 -7.76
C ALA A 108 0.33 7.93 -6.25
N ILE A 109 -0.38 8.98 -5.85
CA ILE A 109 -0.64 9.27 -4.45
C ILE A 109 -2.08 8.92 -4.07
N SER A 110 -2.20 8.30 -2.90
CA SER A 110 -3.44 7.79 -2.33
C SER A 110 -4.21 8.92 -1.62
N PRO A 111 -5.48 9.21 -1.94
CA PRO A 111 -6.32 10.02 -1.06
C PRO A 111 -6.42 9.39 0.33
N ILE A 112 -6.53 10.20 1.37
CA ILE A 112 -6.67 9.71 2.75
C ILE A 112 -7.86 8.77 2.85
N MET A 113 -7.61 7.54 3.31
CA MET A 113 -8.66 6.56 3.53
C MET A 113 -9.38 6.87 4.84
N GLN A 114 -10.70 7.04 4.77
CA GLN A 114 -11.54 7.30 5.95
C GLN A 114 -11.80 6.02 6.75
N GLU A 115 -11.82 4.87 6.08
CA GLU A 115 -12.01 3.57 6.71
C GLU A 115 -10.71 3.10 7.38
N LEU A 116 -10.77 2.99 8.71
CA LEU A 116 -9.66 2.59 9.58
C LEU A 116 -9.14 1.17 9.28
N ASP A 117 -10.00 0.31 8.72
CA ASP A 117 -9.69 -1.07 8.33
C ASP A 117 -9.46 -1.25 6.84
N GLY A 118 -9.52 -0.15 6.09
CA GLY A 118 -9.20 -0.14 4.68
C GLY A 118 -7.70 -0.33 4.46
N MET A 119 -7.36 -0.83 3.28
CA MET A 119 -6.00 -0.88 2.76
C MET A 119 -6.02 -0.49 1.29
N ARG A 120 -5.04 0.29 0.86
CA ARG A 120 -4.83 0.58 -0.56
C ARG A 120 -3.46 0.12 -0.98
N ILE A 121 -3.41 -0.63 -2.07
CA ILE A 121 -2.20 -1.20 -2.65
C ILE A 121 -2.02 -0.55 -4.01
N VAL A 122 -0.93 0.19 -4.18
CA VAL A 122 -0.64 0.97 -5.40
C VAL A 122 0.62 0.40 -6.03
N LEU A 123 0.49 -0.19 -7.22
CA LEU A 123 1.57 -0.69 -8.04
C LEU A 123 1.98 0.36 -9.06
N ASN A 124 3.27 0.70 -9.09
CA ASN A 124 3.88 1.52 -10.12
C ASN A 124 5.04 0.75 -10.74
N TRP A 125 5.28 0.90 -12.04
CA TRP A 125 6.42 0.30 -12.72
C TRP A 125 6.96 1.22 -13.82
N GLY A 126 8.09 0.84 -14.40
CA GLY A 126 8.72 1.55 -15.51
C GLY A 126 8.12 1.17 -16.87
N THR A 127 8.80 1.55 -17.95
CA THR A 127 8.30 1.29 -19.31
C THR A 127 8.45 -0.16 -19.79
N VAL A 128 9.20 -0.98 -19.04
CA VAL A 128 9.47 -2.39 -19.35
C VAL A 128 9.26 -3.19 -18.08
N PRO A 129 8.47 -4.29 -18.07
CA PRO A 129 7.61 -4.72 -19.17
C PRO A 129 6.46 -3.72 -19.40
N SER A 130 5.78 -3.84 -20.54
CA SER A 130 4.68 -2.92 -20.89
C SER A 130 3.45 -3.09 -20.00
N ASP A 131 3.26 -4.29 -19.45
CA ASP A 131 2.02 -4.69 -18.79
C ASP A 131 2.31 -5.56 -17.55
N LEU A 132 1.98 -5.00 -16.38
CA LEU A 132 2.08 -5.65 -15.07
C LEU A 132 0.72 -5.58 -14.37
N ASP A 133 0.09 -6.73 -14.19
CA ASP A 133 -1.22 -6.85 -13.56
C ASP A 133 -1.14 -7.08 -12.04
N SER A 134 -2.06 -6.47 -11.31
CA SER A 134 -2.28 -6.61 -9.88
C SER A 134 -3.33 -7.68 -9.63
N HIS A 135 -2.98 -8.62 -8.76
CA HIS A 135 -3.86 -9.71 -8.36
C HIS A 135 -4.01 -9.72 -6.84
N LEU A 136 -5.26 -9.78 -6.38
CA LEU A 136 -5.57 -9.98 -4.97
C LEU A 136 -6.49 -11.20 -4.81
N SER A 137 -6.07 -12.17 -4.01
CA SER A 137 -6.85 -13.37 -3.71
C SER A 137 -7.18 -13.45 -2.22
N TYR A 138 -8.41 -13.81 -1.89
CA TYR A 138 -8.84 -14.10 -0.52
C TYR A 138 -10.00 -15.09 -0.52
N GLN A 139 -10.33 -15.67 0.63
CA GLN A 139 -11.43 -16.62 0.71
C GLN A 139 -12.77 -15.91 0.39
N GLY A 140 -13.38 -16.25 -0.74
CA GLY A 140 -14.64 -15.67 -1.21
C GLY A 140 -14.49 -14.57 -2.27
N GLY A 141 -13.27 -14.13 -2.58
CA GLY A 141 -13.03 -13.06 -3.55
C GLY A 141 -11.73 -13.19 -4.33
N TYR A 142 -11.71 -12.59 -5.51
CA TYR A 142 -10.51 -12.48 -6.34
C TYR A 142 -10.65 -11.22 -7.19
N VAL A 143 -9.64 -10.36 -7.15
CA VAL A 143 -9.57 -9.11 -7.90
C VAL A 143 -8.40 -9.17 -8.86
N CYS A 144 -8.66 -8.88 -10.13
CA CYS A 144 -7.68 -8.68 -11.21
C CYS A 144 -8.33 -7.90 -12.37
N TYR A 145 -7.59 -7.60 -13.43
CA TYR A 145 -8.10 -6.96 -14.64
C TYR A 145 -9.46 -7.52 -15.13
N TYR A 146 -9.59 -8.85 -15.23
CA TYR A 146 -10.80 -9.51 -15.73
C TYR A 146 -11.96 -9.52 -14.72
N LYS A 147 -11.67 -9.40 -13.42
CA LYS A 147 -12.66 -9.37 -12.35
C LYS A 147 -12.31 -8.25 -11.36
N LYS A 148 -12.76 -7.05 -11.70
CA LYS A 148 -12.35 -5.80 -11.02
C LYS A 148 -13.00 -5.61 -9.64
N ASP A 149 -14.15 -6.24 -9.40
CA ASP A 149 -14.89 -6.14 -8.14
C ASP A 149 -14.97 -7.48 -7.40
N ALA A 150 -14.74 -7.43 -6.10
CA ALA A 150 -15.03 -8.49 -5.15
C ALA A 150 -15.56 -7.92 -3.82
N ILE A 151 -16.06 -8.78 -2.93
CA ILE A 151 -16.66 -8.33 -1.66
C ILE A 151 -15.63 -7.52 -0.85
N ASN A 152 -15.88 -6.23 -0.68
CA ASN A 152 -15.01 -5.27 0.01
C ASN A 152 -13.61 -5.06 -0.60
N ALA A 153 -13.42 -5.36 -1.89
CA ALA A 153 -12.18 -5.08 -2.61
C ALA A 153 -12.46 -4.71 -4.07
N ASN A 154 -11.80 -3.65 -4.56
CA ASN A 154 -11.97 -3.14 -5.92
C ASN A 154 -10.61 -2.81 -6.56
N LEU A 155 -10.48 -3.04 -7.86
CA LEU A 155 -9.42 -2.49 -8.70
C LEU A 155 -9.81 -1.07 -9.14
N ASP A 156 -9.39 -0.06 -8.37
CA ASP A 156 -9.79 1.34 -8.57
C ASP A 156 -9.21 1.96 -9.83
N VAL A 157 -7.95 1.61 -10.13
CA VAL A 157 -7.26 2.02 -11.34
C VAL A 157 -6.67 0.78 -11.97
N ASP A 158 -6.98 0.65 -13.24
CA ASP A 158 -6.59 -0.44 -14.11
C ASP A 158 -6.02 0.19 -15.39
N ASP A 159 -4.71 0.04 -15.56
CA ASP A 159 -3.98 0.61 -16.67
C ASP A 159 -3.70 -0.49 -17.70
N ILE A 160 -4.39 -0.42 -18.83
CA ILE A 160 -4.30 -1.41 -19.93
C ILE A 160 -3.61 -0.86 -21.17
N ASP A 161 -3.31 0.43 -21.16
CA ASP A 161 -2.87 1.20 -22.32
C ASP A 161 -1.61 2.01 -22.03
N SER A 162 -1.03 1.88 -20.83
CA SER A 162 0.19 2.54 -20.42
C SER A 162 0.88 1.98 -19.16
N TYR A 163 1.62 2.82 -18.40
CA TYR A 163 2.58 2.42 -17.37
C TYR A 163 2.16 2.86 -15.96
N GLY A 164 1.11 2.24 -15.44
CA GLY A 164 0.65 2.39 -14.07
C GLY A 164 0.16 3.81 -13.68
N PRO A 165 -0.45 3.94 -12.49
CA PRO A 165 -0.53 2.92 -11.47
C PRO A 165 -1.62 1.89 -11.76
N GLU A 166 -1.44 0.70 -11.21
CA GLU A 166 -2.59 -0.12 -10.87
C GLU A 166 -2.87 0.02 -9.37
N THR A 167 -4.14 0.04 -8.99
CA THR A 167 -4.51 0.24 -7.59
C THR A 167 -5.66 -0.64 -7.17
N ILE A 168 -5.44 -1.41 -6.10
CA ILE A 168 -6.47 -2.17 -5.41
C ILE A 168 -6.77 -1.53 -4.06
N THR A 169 -8.03 -1.19 -3.81
CA THR A 169 -8.52 -0.81 -2.47
C THR A 169 -9.31 -1.96 -1.87
N ILE A 170 -8.86 -2.46 -0.71
CA ILE A 170 -9.66 -3.24 0.22
C ILE A 170 -10.39 -2.24 1.11
N THR A 171 -11.71 -2.08 0.94
CA THR A 171 -12.49 -1.10 1.70
C THR A 171 -12.65 -1.51 3.15
N LYS A 172 -12.84 -2.81 3.40
CA LYS A 172 -12.92 -3.40 4.73
C LYS A 172 -12.42 -4.84 4.72
N LYS A 173 -11.30 -5.08 5.41
CA LYS A 173 -10.77 -6.44 5.61
C LYS A 173 -11.81 -7.30 6.34
N GLN A 174 -11.97 -8.53 5.88
CA GLN A 174 -12.79 -9.54 6.54
C GLN A 174 -11.94 -10.24 7.60
N GLU A 175 -12.45 -10.27 8.83
CA GLU A 175 -11.77 -10.91 9.96
C GLU A 175 -11.63 -12.43 9.72
N GLY A 176 -10.49 -13.01 10.11
CA GLY A 176 -10.21 -14.43 9.92
C GLY A 176 -9.88 -14.81 8.48
N LYS A 177 -9.73 -13.85 7.56
CA LYS A 177 -9.48 -14.12 6.14
C LYS A 177 -8.07 -13.72 5.75
N LYS A 178 -7.38 -14.65 5.10
CA LYS A 178 -6.09 -14.40 4.46
C LYS A 178 -6.28 -13.70 3.12
N TYR A 179 -5.42 -12.72 2.84
CA TYR A 179 -5.31 -12.03 1.55
C TYR A 179 -3.91 -12.26 0.98
N VAL A 180 -3.80 -12.56 -0.31
CA VAL A 180 -2.51 -12.72 -0.98
C VAL A 180 -2.49 -11.78 -2.16
N TYR A 181 -1.52 -10.87 -2.18
CA TYR A 181 -1.32 -9.91 -3.25
C TYR A 181 -0.15 -10.35 -4.15
N ALA A 182 -0.30 -10.20 -5.45
CA ALA A 182 0.75 -10.52 -6.39
C ALA A 182 0.73 -9.58 -7.61
N ILE A 183 1.88 -9.50 -8.26
CA ILE A 183 2.09 -8.83 -9.54
C ILE A 183 2.34 -9.92 -10.58
N HIS A 184 1.62 -9.90 -11.69
CA HIS A 184 1.84 -10.78 -12.83
C HIS A 184 2.44 -9.98 -13.99
N ASN A 185 3.62 -10.37 -14.45
CA ASN A 185 4.18 -9.89 -15.71
C ASN A 185 3.45 -10.57 -16.87
N PHE A 186 2.35 -9.97 -17.30
CA PHE A 186 1.53 -10.48 -18.38
C PHE A 186 2.24 -10.36 -19.73
N SER A 187 3.06 -9.32 -19.92
CA SER A 187 3.86 -9.13 -21.13
C SER A 187 4.76 -10.33 -21.43
N ASP A 188 5.37 -10.90 -20.38
CA ASP A 188 6.28 -12.05 -20.50
C ASP A 188 5.67 -13.35 -19.95
N LYS A 189 4.34 -13.48 -19.92
CA LYS A 189 3.63 -14.59 -19.27
C LYS A 189 4.08 -15.99 -19.74
N ASP A 190 4.55 -16.12 -20.97
CA ASP A 190 5.01 -17.38 -21.56
C ASP A 190 6.54 -17.60 -21.40
N GLN A 191 7.27 -16.67 -20.77
CA GLN A 191 8.72 -16.71 -20.58
C GLN A 191 9.08 -17.25 -19.18
N SER A 192 9.14 -18.58 -19.04
CA SER A 192 9.38 -19.26 -17.76
C SER A 192 10.82 -19.21 -17.24
N ASN A 193 11.74 -18.50 -17.90
CA ASN A 193 13.15 -18.44 -17.50
C ASN A 193 13.77 -17.04 -17.66
N ASN A 194 12.99 -16.00 -17.42
CA ASN A 194 13.48 -14.62 -17.41
C ASN A 194 13.38 -14.00 -16.01
N SER A 195 14.12 -12.90 -15.81
CA SER A 195 14.10 -12.09 -14.58
C SER A 195 13.63 -10.66 -14.85
N VAL A 196 12.86 -10.43 -15.93
CA VAL A 196 12.45 -9.08 -16.37
C VAL A 196 11.68 -8.36 -15.26
N LEU A 197 10.68 -9.04 -14.68
CA LEU A 197 9.87 -8.54 -13.57
C LEU A 197 10.72 -8.07 -12.39
N SER A 198 11.85 -8.73 -12.13
CA SER A 198 12.65 -8.46 -10.94
C SER A 198 13.85 -7.55 -11.19
N SER A 199 14.31 -7.46 -12.43
CA SER A 199 15.61 -6.85 -12.76
C SER A 199 15.45 -5.49 -13.40
N ILE A 200 14.43 -5.30 -14.25
CA ILE A 200 14.27 -4.08 -15.05
C ILE A 200 12.87 -3.47 -15.00
N SER A 201 11.91 -4.12 -14.33
CA SER A 201 10.54 -3.61 -14.16
C SER A 201 10.46 -2.22 -13.51
N ASN A 202 11.42 -1.91 -12.64
CA ASN A 202 11.33 -0.80 -11.68
C ASN A 202 10.04 -0.83 -10.84
N ALA A 203 9.41 -2.01 -10.68
CA ALA A 203 8.16 -2.16 -9.95
C ALA A 203 8.33 -1.74 -8.48
N LYS A 204 7.35 -0.98 -7.99
CA LYS A 204 7.24 -0.53 -6.60
C LYS A 204 5.80 -0.71 -6.16
N VAL A 205 5.60 -1.41 -5.05
CA VAL A 205 4.28 -1.56 -4.42
C VAL A 205 4.23 -0.72 -3.17
N TYR A 206 3.30 0.22 -3.12
CA TYR A 206 3.05 1.07 -1.97
C TYR A 206 1.78 0.58 -1.26
N VAL A 207 1.90 0.25 0.02
CA VAL A 207 0.76 -0.19 0.83
C VAL A 207 0.40 0.91 1.82
N TYR A 208 -0.83 1.40 1.71
CA TYR A 208 -1.39 2.43 2.58
C TYR A 208 -2.47 1.85 3.50
N ILE A 209 -2.49 2.34 4.74
CA ILE A 209 -3.58 2.11 5.70
C ILE A 209 -3.96 3.47 6.27
N GLY A 210 -5.23 3.84 6.20
CA GLY A 210 -5.70 5.18 6.58
C GLY A 210 -5.01 6.29 5.78
N ASN A 211 -4.26 7.15 6.48
CA ASN A 211 -3.49 8.25 5.91
C ASN A 211 -1.99 7.94 5.75
N THR A 212 -1.55 6.71 6.03
CA THR A 212 -0.12 6.38 6.18
C THR A 212 0.34 5.33 5.19
N LEU A 213 1.50 5.58 4.60
CA LEU A 213 2.27 4.59 3.84
C LEU A 213 2.98 3.65 4.83
N VAL A 214 2.49 2.42 4.95
CA VAL A 214 2.98 1.45 5.96
C VAL A 214 4.10 0.55 5.44
N ARG A 215 4.12 0.27 4.13
CA ARG A 215 5.17 -0.52 3.48
C ARG A 215 5.41 -0.07 2.05
N THR A 216 6.64 -0.24 1.60
CA THR A 216 7.05 -0.14 0.20
C THR A 216 7.83 -1.40 -0.16
N TYR A 217 7.37 -2.14 -1.15
CA TYR A 217 8.05 -3.34 -1.66
C TYR A 217 8.72 -3.05 -2.99
N LYS A 218 9.87 -3.69 -3.20
CA LYS A 218 10.60 -3.69 -4.47
C LYS A 218 11.04 -5.12 -4.76
N PRO A 219 10.98 -5.58 -6.02
CA PRO A 219 11.50 -6.89 -6.37
C PRO A 219 13.00 -7.01 -6.03
N GLN A 220 13.41 -8.15 -5.49
CA GLN A 220 14.81 -8.51 -5.42
C GLN A 220 15.36 -8.76 -6.83
N ARG A 221 16.50 -8.13 -7.15
CA ARG A 221 17.11 -8.26 -8.49
C ARG A 221 17.48 -9.70 -8.83
N ASN A 222 17.46 -10.03 -10.12
CA ASN A 222 17.89 -11.32 -10.68
C ASN A 222 17.08 -12.55 -10.21
N ARG A 223 15.88 -12.33 -9.66
CA ARG A 223 14.94 -13.42 -9.35
C ARG A 223 14.14 -13.77 -10.60
N LYS A 224 13.99 -15.07 -10.89
CA LYS A 224 13.23 -15.54 -12.05
C LYS A 224 11.80 -15.87 -11.66
N GLY A 225 10.85 -15.51 -12.51
CA GLY A 225 9.42 -15.66 -12.23
C GLY A 225 8.59 -14.68 -13.04
N THR A 226 7.41 -15.11 -13.49
CA THR A 226 6.41 -14.22 -14.09
C THR A 226 5.45 -13.65 -13.06
N VAL A 227 5.39 -14.22 -11.85
CA VAL A 227 4.55 -13.76 -10.74
C VAL A 227 5.43 -13.42 -9.56
N TRP A 228 5.24 -12.24 -8.96
CA TRP A 228 5.90 -11.81 -7.74
C TRP A 228 4.86 -11.61 -6.63
N ILE A 229 5.09 -12.24 -5.47
CA ILE A 229 4.24 -12.17 -4.28
C ILE A 229 5.03 -11.39 -3.21
N PRO A 230 4.86 -10.06 -3.12
CA PRO A 230 5.62 -9.25 -2.17
C PRO A 230 5.20 -9.51 -0.73
N PHE A 231 3.90 -9.71 -0.48
CA PHE A 231 3.33 -9.85 0.85
C PHE A 231 2.01 -10.62 0.82
N LEU A 232 1.57 -11.01 2.02
CA LEU A 232 0.20 -11.43 2.27
C LEU A 232 -0.34 -10.75 3.54
N ILE A 233 -1.64 -10.81 3.73
CA ILE A 233 -2.30 -10.51 5.00
C ILE A 233 -2.75 -11.83 5.59
N ASP A 234 -2.24 -12.20 6.76
CA ASP A 234 -2.63 -13.46 7.42
C ASP A 234 -4.08 -13.41 7.95
N GLU A 235 -4.59 -14.54 8.45
CA GLU A 235 -5.95 -14.65 8.99
C GLU A 235 -6.21 -13.73 10.18
N THR A 236 -5.16 -13.28 10.86
CA THR A 236 -5.23 -12.33 11.98
C THR A 236 -5.14 -10.86 11.54
N GLY A 237 -5.00 -10.61 10.23
CA GLY A 237 -5.00 -9.27 9.65
C GLY A 237 -3.63 -8.61 9.54
N ASN A 238 -2.53 -9.33 9.77
CA ASN A 238 -1.19 -8.76 9.71
C ASN A 238 -0.59 -8.85 8.33
N LEU A 239 0.13 -7.78 7.99
CA LEU A 239 0.96 -7.75 6.81
C LEU A 239 2.22 -8.60 7.04
N VAL A 240 2.37 -9.66 6.27
CA VAL A 240 3.50 -10.60 6.28
C VAL A 240 4.32 -10.38 5.02
N ASP A 241 5.59 -10.04 5.19
CA ASP A 241 6.54 -9.87 4.09
C ASP A 241 6.95 -11.24 3.54
N VAL A 242 6.91 -11.42 2.22
CA VAL A 242 7.05 -12.72 1.56
C VAL A 242 8.20 -12.73 0.54
N ASP A 243 8.12 -11.86 -0.47
CA ASP A 243 9.07 -11.79 -1.60
C ASP A 243 9.34 -13.15 -2.31
N ASP A 244 8.27 -13.78 -2.76
CA ASP A 244 8.32 -15.06 -3.47
C ASP A 244 8.03 -14.89 -4.97
N TYR A 245 8.60 -15.76 -5.79
CA TYR A 245 8.50 -15.71 -7.25
C TYR A 245 7.96 -17.04 -7.76
N LYS A 246 6.93 -16.96 -8.59
CA LYS A 246 6.25 -18.11 -9.21
C LYS A 246 6.14 -17.93 -10.71
N TYR A 247 5.64 -18.96 -11.38
CA TYR A 247 5.37 -18.94 -12.80
C TYR A 247 3.89 -19.18 -13.06
N ALA A 248 3.31 -18.28 -13.84
CA ALA A 248 1.98 -18.40 -14.39
C ALA A 248 1.94 -17.72 -15.76
N ASN A 249 1.17 -18.31 -16.68
CA ASN A 249 0.97 -17.78 -18.03
C ASN A 249 -0.46 -17.28 -18.28
N SER A 250 -1.33 -17.32 -17.25
CA SER A 250 -2.70 -16.84 -17.30
C SER A 250 -3.17 -16.37 -15.91
N TRP A 251 -4.20 -15.54 -15.86
CA TRP A 251 -4.77 -15.06 -14.60
C TRP A 251 -5.39 -16.22 -13.78
N GLU A 252 -5.92 -17.27 -14.42
CA GLU A 252 -6.43 -18.46 -13.73
C GLU A 252 -5.30 -19.23 -13.02
N ALA A 253 -4.14 -19.33 -13.66
CA ALA A 253 -2.96 -19.94 -13.05
C ALA A 253 -2.45 -19.11 -11.87
N VAL A 254 -2.40 -17.77 -12.00
CA VAL A 254 -2.10 -16.87 -10.87
C VAL A 254 -3.11 -17.11 -9.74
N ARG A 255 -4.41 -17.12 -10.04
CA ARG A 255 -5.46 -17.36 -9.05
C ARG A 255 -5.30 -18.69 -8.33
N ALA A 256 -4.95 -19.76 -9.03
CA ALA A 256 -4.71 -21.08 -8.43
C ALA A 256 -3.55 -21.01 -7.44
N ILE A 257 -2.42 -20.40 -7.83
CA ILE A 257 -1.26 -20.19 -6.96
C ILE A 257 -1.66 -19.43 -5.69
N LEU A 258 -2.33 -18.28 -5.83
CA LEU A 258 -2.62 -17.40 -4.69
C LEU A 258 -3.64 -18.01 -3.70
N ARG A 259 -4.56 -18.86 -4.16
CA ARG A 259 -5.54 -19.54 -3.29
C ARG A 259 -4.87 -20.53 -2.34
N GLU A 260 -3.91 -21.27 -2.86
CA GLU A 260 -3.21 -22.30 -2.10
C GLU A 260 -1.94 -21.77 -1.43
N TYR A 261 -1.53 -20.55 -1.77
CA TYR A 261 -0.30 -19.95 -1.28
C TYR A 261 -0.16 -20.05 0.24
N ARG A 262 0.95 -20.63 0.68
CA ARG A 262 1.42 -20.61 2.06
C ARG A 262 2.84 -20.04 2.00
N PRO A 263 3.15 -19.00 2.78
CA PRO A 263 4.53 -18.57 2.90
C PRO A 263 5.32 -19.74 3.49
N THR A 264 6.55 -19.94 3.03
CA THR A 264 7.44 -20.89 3.71
C THR A 264 7.63 -20.35 5.13
N ASP A 265 7.30 -21.15 6.15
CA ASP A 265 7.44 -20.76 7.56
C ASP A 265 8.91 -20.44 7.85
N THR A 266 9.29 -19.19 7.64
CA THR A 266 10.56 -18.66 8.12
C THR A 266 10.31 -18.37 9.60
N VAL A 267 10.54 -19.41 10.41
CA VAL A 267 10.69 -19.21 11.85
C VAL A 267 11.93 -18.35 12.02
N TYR A 268 11.73 -17.05 12.19
CA TYR A 268 12.80 -16.16 12.64
C TYR A 268 13.17 -16.57 14.06
N GLU A 269 14.17 -17.45 14.19
CA GLU A 269 14.84 -17.66 15.47
C GLU A 269 15.63 -16.39 15.79
N VAL A 270 15.06 -15.58 16.67
CA VAL A 270 15.72 -14.38 17.19
C VAL A 270 16.65 -14.83 18.32
N ASP A 271 17.93 -14.52 18.21
CA ASP A 271 18.90 -14.88 19.23
C ASP A 271 18.65 -14.13 20.55
N GLN A 272 19.20 -14.66 21.65
CA GLN A 272 18.95 -14.09 22.99
C GLN A 272 19.47 -12.66 23.17
N LEU A 273 20.53 -12.27 22.44
CA LEU A 273 21.06 -10.92 22.51
C LEU A 273 20.09 -9.93 21.87
N SER A 274 19.58 -10.24 20.68
CA SER A 274 18.54 -9.47 19.98
C SER A 274 17.24 -9.35 20.79
N ILE A 275 16.84 -10.43 21.49
CA ILE A 275 15.70 -10.40 22.42
C ILE A 275 15.95 -9.41 23.56
N GLN A 276 17.16 -9.41 24.14
CA GLN A 276 17.49 -8.53 25.26
C GLN A 276 17.61 -7.07 24.80
N GLU A 277 18.25 -6.83 23.67
CA GLU A 277 18.36 -5.51 23.04
C GLU A 277 16.97 -4.90 22.81
N SER A 278 16.05 -5.66 22.24
CA SER A 278 14.66 -5.24 22.03
C SER A 278 13.96 -4.82 23.34
N LYS A 279 14.19 -5.53 24.44
CA LYS A 279 13.62 -5.18 25.75
C LYS A 279 14.17 -3.88 26.29
N GLU A 280 15.49 -3.66 26.18
CA GLU A 280 16.13 -2.43 26.65
C GLU A 280 15.71 -1.22 25.80
N LEU A 281 15.65 -1.38 24.48
CA LEU A 281 15.13 -0.35 23.56
C LEU A 281 13.68 0.00 23.88
N ASN A 282 12.82 -1.00 24.12
CA ASN A 282 11.44 -0.77 24.54
C ASN A 282 11.36 0.01 25.85
N LYS A 283 12.16 -0.35 26.86
CA LYS A 283 12.20 0.35 28.15
C LYS A 283 12.67 1.81 28.00
N LYS A 284 13.68 2.04 27.15
CA LYS A 284 14.13 3.41 26.82
C LYS A 284 13.03 4.19 26.10
N GLY A 285 12.28 3.52 25.21
CA GLY A 285 11.10 4.08 24.56
C GLY A 285 10.04 4.53 25.56
N GLU A 286 9.75 3.71 26.58
CA GLU A 286 8.80 4.05 27.65
C GLU A 286 9.23 5.30 28.43
N LEU A 287 10.51 5.37 28.82
CA LEU A 287 11.07 6.55 29.49
C LEU A 287 10.95 7.82 28.62
N THR A 288 11.21 7.68 27.32
CA THR A 288 11.15 8.78 26.35
C THR A 288 9.71 9.24 26.09
N TYR A 289 8.77 8.28 26.05
CA TYR A 289 7.34 8.56 26.00
C TYR A 289 6.88 9.35 27.22
N HIS A 290 7.32 8.95 28.42
CA HIS A 290 6.97 9.63 29.67
C HIS A 290 7.62 11.01 29.83
N SER A 291 8.76 11.28 29.18
CA SER A 291 9.33 12.63 29.10
C SER A 291 8.63 13.54 28.09
N GLY A 292 7.65 13.02 27.33
CA GLY A 292 6.86 13.77 26.35
C GLY A 292 7.44 13.79 24.94
N ASP A 293 8.60 13.17 24.71
CA ASP A 293 9.18 13.04 23.37
C ASP A 293 8.55 11.86 22.64
N LEU A 294 7.37 12.11 22.07
CA LEU A 294 6.58 11.08 21.40
C LEU A 294 7.25 10.53 20.14
N GLU A 295 7.86 11.38 19.30
CA GLU A 295 8.55 10.91 18.08
C GLU A 295 9.84 10.14 18.44
N GLY A 296 10.60 10.60 19.46
CA GLY A 296 11.73 9.84 19.99
C GLY A 296 11.33 8.46 20.51
N SER A 297 10.17 8.37 21.18
CA SER A 297 9.64 7.08 21.64
C SER A 297 9.27 6.16 20.48
N VAL A 298 8.63 6.68 19.42
CA VAL A 298 8.31 5.92 18.19
C VAL A 298 9.57 5.31 17.59
N ASN A 299 10.65 6.09 17.44
CA ASN A 299 11.90 5.60 16.88
C ASN A 299 12.51 4.48 17.73
N LEU A 300 12.45 4.58 19.05
CA LEU A 300 12.96 3.55 19.96
C LEU A 300 12.13 2.27 19.91
N TYR A 301 10.81 2.37 19.80
CA TYR A 301 9.97 1.17 19.64
C TYR A 301 10.17 0.52 18.27
N ILE A 302 10.37 1.29 17.20
CA ILE A 302 10.75 0.74 15.89
C ILE A 302 12.07 -0.01 15.99
N ALA A 303 13.10 0.58 16.61
CA ALA A 303 14.37 -0.10 16.83
C ALA A 303 14.21 -1.37 17.67
N ALA A 304 13.35 -1.35 18.69
CA ALA A 304 13.04 -2.54 19.49
C ALA A 304 12.39 -3.65 18.64
N ILE A 305 11.50 -3.28 17.72
CA ILE A 305 10.83 -4.19 16.79
C ILE A 305 11.82 -4.74 15.76
N ASP A 306 12.74 -3.92 15.26
CA ASP A 306 13.78 -4.36 14.32
C ASP A 306 14.71 -5.40 14.97
N ALA A 307 15.08 -5.19 16.25
CA ALA A 307 15.86 -6.16 17.02
C ALA A 307 15.08 -7.45 17.33
N ASN A 308 13.79 -7.36 17.67
CA ASN A 308 12.94 -8.53 17.85
C ASN A 308 11.52 -8.29 17.31
N PRO A 309 11.24 -8.78 16.08
CA PRO A 309 9.93 -8.61 15.45
C PRO A 309 8.78 -9.29 16.20
N ARG A 310 9.07 -10.12 17.21
CA ARG A 310 8.07 -10.82 18.05
C ARG A 310 7.81 -10.11 19.39
N ASN A 311 8.36 -8.93 19.62
CA ASN A 311 8.13 -8.16 20.85
C ASN A 311 6.76 -7.47 20.84
N GLY A 312 5.71 -8.19 21.24
CA GLY A 312 4.35 -7.65 21.31
C GLY A 312 4.18 -6.43 22.23
N GLN A 313 5.01 -6.27 23.27
CA GLN A 313 4.96 -5.09 24.13
C GLN A 313 5.44 -3.82 23.40
N ALA A 314 6.50 -3.93 22.61
CA ALA A 314 7.01 -2.81 21.81
C ALA A 314 5.96 -2.32 20.80
N TYR A 315 5.24 -3.23 20.15
CA TYR A 315 4.11 -2.88 19.30
C TYR A 315 2.97 -2.20 20.06
N SER A 316 2.62 -2.66 21.28
CA SER A 316 1.58 -2.03 22.10
C SER A 316 1.97 -0.59 22.48
N ASN A 317 3.23 -0.38 22.84
CA ASN A 317 3.74 0.93 23.23
C ASN A 317 3.88 1.88 22.03
N LEU A 318 4.27 1.34 20.87
CA LEU A 318 4.28 2.05 19.59
C LEU A 318 2.86 2.52 19.24
N GLY A 319 1.86 1.65 19.39
CA GLY A 319 0.46 1.98 19.15
C GLY A 319 -0.05 3.13 20.03
N LEU A 320 0.31 3.13 21.31
CA LEU A 320 -0.02 4.22 22.24
C LEU A 320 0.65 5.55 21.83
N SER A 321 1.91 5.50 21.41
CA SER A 321 2.67 6.69 21.00
C SER A 321 2.11 7.31 19.72
N PHE A 322 1.79 6.48 18.73
CA PHE A 322 1.10 6.90 17.53
C PHE A 322 -0.27 7.52 17.84
N GLN A 323 -1.04 6.93 18.74
CA GLN A 323 -2.32 7.49 19.14
C GLN A 323 -2.18 8.90 19.75
N LYS A 324 -1.16 9.13 20.59
CA LYS A 324 -0.86 10.46 21.16
C LYS A 324 -0.42 11.48 20.11
N LEU A 325 0.22 11.02 19.04
CA LEU A 325 0.59 11.83 17.88
C LEU A 325 -0.58 12.07 16.90
N GLY A 326 -1.76 11.48 17.12
CA GLY A 326 -2.88 11.53 16.18
C GLY A 326 -2.68 10.66 14.93
N ARG A 327 -1.67 9.80 14.93
CA ARG A 327 -1.37 8.80 13.89
C ARG A 327 -2.23 7.55 14.07
N GLU A 328 -3.54 7.72 13.90
CA GLU A 328 -4.53 6.70 14.28
C GLU A 328 -4.41 5.40 13.47
N ALA A 329 -4.10 5.50 12.18
CA ALA A 329 -3.96 4.33 11.32
C ALA A 329 -2.75 3.48 11.72
N GLU A 330 -1.60 4.12 11.95
CA GLU A 330 -0.41 3.44 12.48
C GLU A 330 -0.66 2.86 13.88
N ALA A 331 -1.42 3.58 14.72
CA ALA A 331 -1.78 3.12 16.05
C ALA A 331 -2.61 1.83 15.98
N LEU A 332 -3.61 1.74 15.10
CA LEU A 332 -4.40 0.53 14.92
C LEU A 332 -3.55 -0.64 14.43
N TRP A 333 -2.69 -0.42 13.45
CA TRP A 333 -1.77 -1.44 12.95
C TRP A 333 -0.88 -1.98 14.07
N ALA A 334 -0.24 -1.09 14.85
CA ALA A 334 0.66 -1.50 15.92
C ALA A 334 -0.07 -2.24 17.05
N ASN A 335 -1.24 -1.77 17.47
CA ASN A 335 -2.03 -2.45 18.51
C ASN A 335 -2.53 -3.84 18.04
N ARG A 336 -2.88 -4.02 16.75
CA ARG A 336 -3.24 -5.33 16.20
C ARG A 336 -2.08 -6.31 16.22
N LYS A 337 -0.90 -5.86 15.77
CA LYS A 337 0.32 -6.66 15.83
C LYS A 337 0.69 -7.02 17.27
N ALA A 338 0.47 -6.11 18.22
CA ALA A 338 0.67 -6.38 19.64
C ALA A 338 -0.25 -7.50 20.17
N ILE A 339 -1.54 -7.51 19.79
CA ILE A 339 -2.51 -8.55 20.18
C ILE A 339 -2.11 -9.92 19.63
N GLU A 340 -1.69 -9.98 18.37
CA GLU A 340 -1.22 -11.21 17.73
C GLU A 340 0.04 -11.75 18.41
N LEU A 341 1.04 -10.89 18.62
CA LEU A 341 2.33 -11.27 19.19
C LEU A 341 2.30 -11.45 20.71
N ALA A 342 1.19 -11.13 21.37
CA ALA A 342 1.04 -11.26 22.81
C ALA A 342 1.22 -12.71 23.25
N ASN A 343 2.31 -12.97 23.96
CA ASN A 343 2.70 -14.29 24.45
C ASN A 343 3.23 -14.23 25.89
N GLY A 344 3.38 -15.40 26.51
CA GLY A 344 3.86 -15.53 27.88
C GLY A 344 2.90 -14.99 28.94
N ILE A 345 3.42 -14.81 30.16
CA ILE A 345 2.63 -14.45 31.36
C ILE A 345 1.94 -13.08 31.20
N LYS A 346 2.54 -12.16 30.43
CA LYS A 346 2.01 -10.81 30.18
C LYS A 346 1.06 -10.72 28.98
N ALA A 347 0.76 -11.82 28.29
CA ALA A 347 -0.06 -11.80 27.08
C ALA A 347 -1.43 -11.12 27.31
N HIS A 348 -2.09 -11.44 28.43
CA HIS A 348 -3.38 -10.87 28.79
C HIS A 348 -3.33 -9.34 28.97
N ILE A 349 -2.25 -8.82 29.57
CA ILE A 349 -2.02 -7.38 29.74
C ILE A 349 -1.83 -6.69 28.38
N ILE A 350 -0.97 -7.25 27.53
CA ILE A 350 -0.70 -6.69 26.19
C ILE A 350 -1.99 -6.64 25.37
N LYS A 351 -2.77 -7.73 25.36
CA LYS A 351 -4.06 -7.80 24.66
C LYS A 351 -5.04 -6.77 25.21
N ALA A 352 -5.21 -6.70 26.53
CA ALA A 352 -6.14 -5.76 27.15
C ALA A 352 -5.81 -4.29 26.82
N SER A 353 -4.54 -3.89 26.99
CA SER A 353 -4.09 -2.53 26.67
C SER A 353 -4.26 -2.19 25.19
N SER A 354 -3.93 -3.14 24.30
CA SER A 354 -4.05 -2.93 22.86
C SER A 354 -5.50 -2.83 22.40
N TYR A 355 -6.39 -3.68 22.91
CA TYR A 355 -7.84 -3.56 22.65
C TYR A 355 -8.42 -2.25 23.17
N TYR A 356 -7.98 -1.79 24.36
CA TYR A 356 -8.40 -0.50 24.89
C TYR A 356 -7.96 0.67 24.01
N ASN A 357 -6.72 0.66 23.52
CA ASN A 357 -6.22 1.69 22.61
C ASN A 357 -7.02 1.71 21.30
N ILE A 358 -7.30 0.54 20.72
CA ILE A 358 -8.16 0.41 19.53
C ILE A 358 -9.57 0.97 19.82
N ALA A 359 -10.17 0.62 20.96
CA ALA A 359 -11.49 1.12 21.35
C ALA A 359 -11.52 2.65 21.44
N ARG A 360 -10.47 3.28 21.99
CA ARG A 360 -10.34 4.74 22.07
C ARG A 360 -10.24 5.41 20.70
N ILE A 361 -9.58 4.76 19.74
CA ILE A 361 -9.49 5.27 18.36
C ILE A 361 -10.88 5.23 17.70
N TYR A 362 -11.60 4.11 17.81
CA TYR A 362 -12.97 4.01 17.30
C TYR A 362 -13.95 4.97 18.00
N GLU A 363 -13.81 5.16 19.32
CA GLU A 363 -14.59 6.14 20.10
C GLU A 363 -14.37 7.56 19.56
N ALA A 364 -13.12 7.95 19.31
CA ALA A 364 -12.78 9.27 18.76
C ALA A 364 -13.39 9.50 17.36
N LYS A 365 -13.60 8.42 16.59
CA LYS A 365 -14.27 8.44 15.28
C LYS A 365 -15.79 8.27 15.35
N SER A 366 -16.38 8.29 16.54
CA SER A 366 -17.82 8.07 16.75
C SER A 366 -18.33 6.72 16.18
N LYS A 367 -17.44 5.73 16.07
CA LYS A 367 -17.76 4.35 15.67
C LYS A 367 -18.10 3.55 16.93
N TRP A 368 -19.27 3.86 17.49
CA TRP A 368 -19.65 3.44 18.86
C TRP A 368 -19.76 1.93 19.03
N ASN A 369 -20.29 1.22 18.03
CA ASN A 369 -20.41 -0.25 18.05
C ASN A 369 -19.05 -0.94 18.09
N GLU A 370 -18.14 -0.52 17.22
CA GLU A 370 -16.76 -1.02 17.18
C GLU A 370 -16.04 -0.70 18.49
N ALA A 371 -16.15 0.53 18.98
CA ALA A 371 -15.57 0.94 20.26
C ALA A 371 -16.08 0.09 21.42
N LEU A 372 -17.38 -0.16 21.49
CA LEU A 372 -18.00 -0.99 22.53
C LEU A 372 -17.48 -2.43 22.49
N ASN A 373 -17.39 -3.02 21.30
CA ASN A 373 -16.86 -4.38 21.14
C ASN A 373 -15.42 -4.47 21.65
N TYR A 374 -14.56 -3.53 21.26
CA TYR A 374 -13.16 -3.53 21.69
C TYR A 374 -12.98 -3.23 23.18
N TYR A 375 -13.85 -2.40 23.79
CA TYR A 375 -13.83 -2.24 25.25
C TYR A 375 -14.20 -3.51 26.00
N LYS A 376 -15.20 -4.26 25.51
CA LYS A 376 -15.58 -5.55 26.09
C LYS A 376 -14.45 -6.57 25.95
N LEU A 377 -13.78 -6.61 24.79
CA LEU A 377 -12.59 -7.44 24.58
C LEU A 377 -11.47 -7.07 25.55
N ALA A 378 -11.15 -5.78 25.71
CA ALA A 378 -10.15 -5.31 26.67
C ALA A 378 -10.46 -5.83 28.10
N LYS A 379 -11.71 -5.68 28.54
CA LYS A 379 -12.18 -6.14 29.85
C LYS A 379 -12.10 -7.67 30.01
N SER A 380 -12.38 -8.44 28.95
CA SER A 380 -12.29 -9.91 29.04
C SER A 380 -10.86 -10.43 29.25
N TYR A 381 -9.84 -9.65 28.88
CA TYR A 381 -8.43 -10.02 29.07
C TYR A 381 -7.83 -9.49 30.37
N ASN A 382 -8.28 -8.33 30.85
CA ASN A 382 -7.85 -7.79 32.13
C ASN A 382 -8.90 -6.82 32.68
N ASP A 383 -9.17 -6.88 33.97
CA ASP A 383 -10.12 -5.94 34.58
C ASP A 383 -9.45 -4.58 34.84
N ASN A 384 -10.11 -3.49 34.44
CA ASN A 384 -9.61 -2.14 34.66
C ASN A 384 -10.78 -1.14 34.65
N PRO A 385 -10.89 -0.24 35.65
CA PRO A 385 -11.96 0.76 35.71
C PRO A 385 -12.05 1.67 34.47
N ALA A 386 -10.94 1.87 33.75
CA ALA A 386 -10.94 2.65 32.51
C ALA A 386 -11.81 1.99 31.42
N TYR A 387 -11.88 0.66 31.40
CA TYR A 387 -12.64 -0.11 30.42
C TYR A 387 -14.13 0.01 30.71
N ASP A 388 -14.53 -0.11 31.97
CA ASP A 388 -15.91 0.11 32.41
C ASP A 388 -16.41 1.51 32.07
N LYS A 389 -15.59 2.53 32.35
CA LYS A 389 -15.89 3.92 31.97
C LYS A 389 -16.04 4.05 30.46
N GLY A 390 -15.21 3.36 29.68
CA GLY A 390 -15.32 3.28 28.22
C GLY A 390 -16.64 2.69 27.77
N ILE A 391 -16.98 1.49 28.26
CA ILE A 391 -18.23 0.78 27.98
C ILE A 391 -19.43 1.66 28.30
N ALA A 392 -19.47 2.27 29.49
CA ALA A 392 -20.57 3.12 29.92
C ALA A 392 -20.75 4.34 29.00
N ARG A 393 -19.65 5.03 28.64
CA ARG A 393 -19.71 6.20 27.75
C ARG A 393 -20.26 5.83 26.37
N VAL A 394 -19.75 4.77 25.74
CA VAL A 394 -20.15 4.42 24.37
C VAL A 394 -21.52 3.74 24.31
N SER A 395 -21.91 2.99 25.36
CA SER A 395 -23.24 2.37 25.43
C SER A 395 -24.35 3.41 25.55
N ALA A 396 -24.06 4.60 26.08
CA ALA A 396 -25.01 5.71 26.13
C ALA A 396 -25.13 6.49 24.80
N LYS A 397 -24.34 6.13 23.78
CA LYS A 397 -24.33 6.75 22.44
C LYS A 397 -24.89 5.86 21.34
N ASN A 398 -25.05 4.57 21.64
CA ASN A 398 -25.86 3.62 20.88
C ASN A 398 -27.32 3.74 21.33
#